data_AF-A0A7G7KG43-F1
#
_entry.id   AF-A0A7G7KG43-F1
#
_cell.length_a   1.000
_cell.length_b   1.000
_cell.length_c   1.000
_cell.angle_alpha   90.00
_cell.angle_beta   90.00
_cell.angle_gamma   90.00
#
_symmetry.space_group_name_H-M   'P 1'
#
loop_
_entity.id
_entity.type
_entity.pdbx_description
1 polymer ?
#
loop_
_entity_poly.entity_id
_entity_poly.type
_entity_poly.pdbx_seq_one_letter_code
_entity_poly.pdbx_strand_id
1 'polypeptide(L)'
;MPSPSIDFSDTQPVNHLWPAMVERLGTDKAQRAVRQALDLQGMSGHGGTLPVLFCETCGLALASTDLLREQTGLNAHGERMVLLCSRREKAVQLLQQV
;
A
#
# COMPACT_ATOMS: atom_id res chain seq x y z
N MET A 1 4.28 -23.08 -1.62
CA MET A 1 4.17 -22.22 -2.81
C MET A 1 4.62 -20.84 -2.38
N PRO A 2 5.70 -20.24 -2.93
CA PRO A 2 5.97 -18.84 -2.68
C PRO A 2 4.79 -18.02 -3.23
N SER A 3 4.17 -17.21 -2.37
CA SER A 3 3.15 -16.27 -2.82
C SER A 3 3.80 -15.34 -3.86
N PRO A 4 3.14 -15.06 -5.00
CA PRO A 4 3.70 -14.14 -5.99
C PRO A 4 4.00 -12.80 -5.30
N SER A 5 5.28 -12.41 -5.31
CA SER A 5 5.72 -11.14 -4.73
C SER A 5 5.29 -9.99 -5.64
N ILE A 6 4.80 -8.90 -5.05
CA ILE A 6 4.43 -7.71 -5.80
C ILE A 6 5.70 -7.05 -6.34
N ASP A 7 5.74 -6.82 -7.65
CA ASP A 7 6.82 -6.10 -8.31
C ASP A 7 6.50 -4.60 -8.43
N PHE A 8 7.40 -3.79 -7.89
CA PHE A 8 7.37 -2.32 -7.85
C PHE A 8 8.44 -1.67 -8.73
N SER A 9 9.26 -2.44 -9.45
CA SER A 9 10.37 -1.93 -10.27
C SER A 9 9.94 -0.87 -11.30
N ASP A 10 8.72 -1.02 -11.80
CA ASP A 10 8.11 -0.14 -12.78
C ASP A 10 7.31 1.03 -12.17
N THR A 11 7.28 1.17 -10.85
CA THR A 11 6.44 2.15 -10.14
C THR A 11 7.22 3.36 -9.65
N GLN A 12 6.57 4.52 -9.64
CA GLN A 12 7.13 5.77 -9.14
C GLN A 12 6.50 6.19 -7.81
N PRO A 13 7.29 6.63 -6.81
CA PRO A 13 6.77 7.26 -5.61
C PRO A 13 6.05 8.57 -5.91
N VAL A 14 4.83 8.73 -5.41
CA VAL A 14 3.99 9.92 -5.60
C VAL A 14 3.23 10.27 -4.31
N ASN A 15 2.58 11.44 -4.30
CA ASN A 15 1.81 11.93 -3.14
C ASN A 15 0.33 12.17 -3.43
N HIS A 16 -0.16 11.88 -4.64
CA HIS A 16 -1.52 12.21 -5.09
C HIS A 16 -2.52 11.03 -5.05
N LEU A 17 -2.09 9.80 -4.78
CA LEU A 17 -2.97 8.63 -4.77
C LEU A 17 -4.01 8.71 -3.64
N TRP A 18 -3.63 9.16 -2.45
CA TRP A 18 -4.57 9.31 -1.34
C TRP A 18 -5.66 10.34 -1.63
N PRO A 19 -5.34 11.60 -2.01
CA PRO A 19 -6.34 12.56 -2.46
C PRO A 19 -7.27 12.02 -3.55
N ALA A 20 -6.72 11.39 -4.58
CA ALA A 20 -7.50 10.82 -5.68
C ALA A 20 -8.44 9.68 -5.21
N MET A 21 -7.98 8.84 -4.29
CA MET A 21 -8.78 7.76 -3.72
C MET A 21 -9.93 8.30 -2.85
N VAL A 22 -9.68 9.34 -2.05
CA VAL A 22 -10.71 10.02 -1.25
C VAL A 22 -11.74 10.70 -2.15
N GLU A 23 -11.32 11.38 -3.21
CA GLU A 23 -12.23 12.00 -4.18
C GLU A 23 -13.15 10.96 -4.85
N ARG A 24 -12.61 9.80 -5.22
CA ARG A 24 -13.35 8.73 -5.89
C ARG A 24 -14.30 7.96 -4.97
N LEU A 25 -13.87 7.64 -3.75
CA LEU A 25 -14.61 6.76 -2.83
C LEU A 25 -15.43 7.52 -1.77
N GLY A 26 -15.04 8.76 -1.46
CA GLY A 26 -15.41 9.46 -0.25
C GLY A 26 -14.56 9.04 0.95
N THR A 27 -14.38 9.98 1.89
CA THR A 27 -13.49 9.85 3.06
C THR A 27 -13.74 8.59 3.87
N ASP A 28 -14.98 8.29 4.22
CA ASP A 28 -15.31 7.15 5.08
C ASP A 28 -14.94 5.80 4.45
N LYS A 29 -15.20 5.64 3.15
CA LYS A 29 -14.87 4.40 2.43
C LYS A 29 -13.36 4.27 2.26
N ALA A 30 -12.67 5.36 1.94
CA ALA A 30 -11.22 5.39 1.83
C ALA A 30 -10.54 5.00 3.15
N GLN A 31 -10.96 5.59 4.26
CA GLN A 31 -10.47 5.28 5.60
C GLN A 31 -10.73 3.81 6.00
N ARG A 32 -11.93 3.28 5.70
CA ARG A 32 -12.23 1.86 5.95
C ARG A 32 -11.32 0.93 5.15
N ALA A 33 -11.02 1.23 3.89
CA ALA A 33 -10.13 0.42 3.08
C ALA A 33 -8.69 0.39 3.64
N VAL A 34 -8.17 1.54 4.09
CA VAL A 34 -6.88 1.63 4.78
C VAL A 34 -6.90 0.80 6.07
N ARG A 35 -7.97 0.91 6.86
CA ARG A 35 -8.11 0.13 8.09
C ARG A 35 -8.10 -1.37 7.82
N GLN A 36 -8.81 -1.83 6.80
CA GLN A 36 -8.82 -3.23 6.40
C GLN A 36 -7.43 -3.72 5.94
N ALA A 37 -6.65 -2.86 5.29
CA ALA A 37 -5.27 -3.16 4.93
C ALA A 37 -4.39 -3.39 6.18
N LEU A 38 -4.54 -2.54 7.20
CA LEU A 38 -3.85 -2.70 8.47
C LEU A 38 -4.29 -3.95 9.23
N ASP A 39 -5.60 -4.24 9.25
CA ASP A 39 -6.13 -5.44 9.89
C ASP A 39 -5.55 -6.70 9.20
N LEU A 40 -5.41 -6.72 7.87
CA LEU A 40 -4.73 -7.80 7.13
C LEU A 40 -3.27 -7.97 7.56
N GLN A 41 -2.52 -6.88 7.76
CA GLN A 41 -1.15 -6.93 8.28
C GLN A 41 -1.12 -7.54 9.68
N GLY A 42 -2.08 -7.18 10.56
CA GLY A 42 -2.19 -7.77 11.89
C GLY A 42 -2.55 -9.26 11.88
N MET A 43 -3.34 -9.70 10.90
CA MET A 43 -3.79 -11.10 10.80
C MET A 43 -2.78 -12.04 10.14
N SER A 44 -2.00 -11.55 9.18
CA SER A 44 -1.18 -12.42 8.32
C SER A 44 0.21 -11.86 7.98
N GLY A 45 0.52 -10.65 8.43
CA GLY A 45 1.83 -10.03 8.25
C GLY A 45 2.83 -10.38 9.35
N HIS A 46 4.05 -9.89 9.15
CA HIS A 46 5.15 -9.91 10.12
C HIS A 46 6.00 -8.63 9.96
N GLY A 47 7.06 -8.47 10.78
CA GLY A 47 7.87 -7.25 10.82
C GLY A 47 8.56 -6.83 9.52
N GLY A 48 8.56 -7.69 8.49
CA GLY A 48 9.09 -7.40 7.16
C GLY A 48 8.01 -7.16 6.10
N THR A 49 6.73 -7.17 6.47
CA THR A 49 5.61 -7.01 5.54
C THR A 49 4.92 -5.67 5.68
N LEU A 50 4.51 -5.11 4.54
CA LEU A 50 3.73 -3.88 4.43
C LEU A 50 2.40 -4.19 3.73
N PRO A 51 1.24 -3.76 4.28
CA PRO A 51 -0.02 -3.89 3.58
C PRO A 51 -0.08 -2.98 2.36
N VAL A 52 -0.57 -3.53 1.26
CA VAL A 52 -0.77 -2.83 -0.01
C VAL A 52 -2.26 -2.71 -0.26
N LEU A 53 -2.71 -1.50 -0.57
CA LEU A 53 -4.08 -1.19 -1.00
C LEU A 53 -4.06 -0.77 -2.47
N PHE A 54 -4.71 -1.55 -3.33
CA PHE A 54 -4.82 -1.25 -4.74
C PHE A 54 -5.88 -0.17 -4.99
N CYS A 55 -5.45 0.95 -5.55
CA CYS A 55 -6.27 2.16 -5.69
C CYS A 55 -7.47 1.95 -6.62
N GLU A 56 -7.38 1.04 -7.58
CA GLU A 56 -8.45 0.81 -8.56
C GLU A 56 -9.58 -0.07 -8.00
N THR A 57 -9.23 -1.09 -7.22
CA THR A 57 -10.17 -2.16 -6.81
C THR A 57 -10.45 -2.19 -5.31
N CYS A 58 -9.70 -1.44 -4.51
CA CYS A 58 -9.59 -1.62 -3.06
C CYS A 58 -9.15 -3.04 -2.66
N GLY A 59 -8.50 -3.77 -3.57
CA GLY A 59 -7.89 -5.05 -3.26
C GLY A 59 -6.74 -4.88 -2.26
N LEU A 60 -6.50 -5.93 -1.46
CA LEU A 60 -5.51 -5.93 -0.40
C LEU A 60 -4.46 -7.02 -0.66
N ALA A 61 -3.22 -6.72 -0.27
CA ALA A 61 -2.13 -7.69 -0.28
C ALA A 61 -1.10 -7.34 0.80
N LEU A 62 -0.14 -8.23 1.00
CA LEU A 62 1.06 -7.97 1.80
C LEU A 62 2.28 -8.03 0.88
N ALA A 63 3.17 -7.04 1.00
CA ALA A 63 4.42 -6.95 0.25
C ALA A 63 5.62 -6.94 1.19
N SER A 64 6.78 -7.33 0.66
CA SER A 64 8.05 -7.17 1.36
C SER A 64 8.44 -5.69 1.45
N THR A 65 8.75 -5.24 2.66
CA THR A 65 9.31 -3.90 2.92
C THR A 65 10.69 -3.71 2.31
N ASP A 66 11.52 -4.77 2.29
CA ASP A 66 12.84 -4.75 1.66
C ASP A 66 12.72 -4.56 0.15
N LEU A 67 11.83 -5.32 -0.49
CA LEU A 67 11.63 -5.22 -1.94
C LEU A 67 11.10 -3.84 -2.35
N LEU A 68 10.16 -3.28 -1.58
CA LEU A 68 9.68 -1.92 -1.80
C LEU A 68 10.84 -0.91 -1.74
N ARG A 69 11.69 -1.01 -0.73
CA ARG A 69 12.84 -0.12 -0.54
C ARG A 69 13.85 -0.25 -1.67
N GLU A 70 14.18 -1.48 -2.07
CA GLU A 70 15.12 -1.75 -3.16
C GLU A 70 14.63 -1.20 -4.50
N GLN A 71 13.34 -1.32 -4.78
CA GLN A 71 12.79 -0.98 -6.09
C GLN A 71 12.30 0.47 -6.22
N THR A 72 11.93 1.12 -5.11
CA THR A 72 11.32 2.46 -5.13
C THR A 72 12.05 3.49 -4.26
N GLY A 73 12.97 3.05 -3.39
CA GLY A 73 13.61 3.90 -2.39
C GLY A 73 12.71 4.31 -1.21
N LEU A 74 11.41 3.93 -1.22
CA LEU A 74 10.49 4.23 -0.13
C LEU A 74 10.85 3.42 1.12
N ASN A 75 10.75 4.06 2.28
CA ASN A 75 11.04 3.43 3.56
C ASN A 75 9.81 3.43 4.48
N ALA A 76 9.40 2.25 4.91
CA ALA A 76 8.21 2.03 5.72
C ALA A 76 8.49 1.72 7.20
N HIS A 77 9.57 2.27 7.77
CA HIS A 77 9.94 2.08 9.19
C HIS A 77 8.94 2.64 10.24
N GLY A 78 7.81 3.22 9.82
CA GLY A 78 6.77 3.70 10.73
C GLY A 78 5.80 2.61 11.18
N GLU A 79 5.02 2.90 12.22
CA GLU A 79 3.85 2.09 12.57
C GLU A 79 2.66 2.48 11.68
N ARG A 80 1.74 1.53 11.46
CA ARG A 80 0.48 1.74 10.73
C ARG A 80 0.67 2.32 9.33
N MET A 81 1.69 1.83 8.64
CA MET A 81 2.00 2.21 7.26
C MET A 81 1.18 1.37 6.29
N VAL A 82 0.64 2.01 5.25
CA VAL A 82 -0.05 1.35 4.13
C VAL A 82 0.53 1.87 2.83
N LEU A 83 0.86 0.96 1.90
CA LEU A 83 1.25 1.33 0.55
C LEU A 83 0.02 1.41 -0.34
N LEU A 84 -0.32 2.61 -0.78
CA LEU A 84 -1.25 2.79 -1.87
C LEU A 84 -0.54 2.46 -3.18
N CYS A 85 -1.13 1.61 -4.01
CA CYS A 85 -0.57 1.19 -5.27
C CYS A 85 -1.59 1.41 -6.39
N SER A 86 -1.21 2.15 -7.43
CA SER A 86 -1.94 2.19 -8.69
C SER A 86 -1.13 1.44 -9.74
N ARG A 87 -1.68 0.31 -10.20
CA ARG A 87 -1.09 -0.45 -11.31
C ARG A 87 -1.30 0.27 -12.64
N ARG A 88 -2.39 1.04 -12.75
CA ARG A 88 -2.72 1.80 -13.95
C ARG A 88 -1.75 2.98 -14.15
N GLU A 89 -1.49 3.74 -13.09
CA GLU A 89 -0.60 4.91 -13.13
C GLU A 89 0.87 4.53 -12.96
N LYS A 90 1.16 3.27 -12.65
CA LYS A 90 2.49 2.80 -12.23
C LYS A 90 3.04 3.68 -11.10
N ALA A 91 2.22 3.88 -10.07
CA ALA A 91 2.51 4.82 -9.00
C ALA A 91 2.29 4.17 -7.64
N VAL A 92 3.09 4.57 -6.66
CA VAL A 92 2.96 4.14 -5.27
C VAL A 92 3.03 5.33 -4.34
N GLN A 93 2.27 5.29 -3.25
CA GLN A 93 2.31 6.31 -2.21
C GLN A 93 2.31 5.62 -0.85
N LEU A 94 3.24 6.01 0.00
CA LEU A 94 3.29 5.52 1.37
C LEU A 94 2.41 6.42 2.25
N LEU A 95 1.43 5.82 2.92
CA LEU A 95 0.50 6.50 3.82
C LEU A 95 0.77 6.04 5.26
N GLN A 96 0.84 6.99 6.20
CA GLN A 96 0.81 6.69 7.62
C GLN A 96 -0.58 7.01 8.16
N GLN A 97 -1.26 6.03 8.78
CA GLN A 97 -2.51 6.29 9.47
C GLN A 97 -2.23 6.84 10.88
N VAL A 98 -2.63 8.09 11.12
CA VAL A 98 -2.57 8.77 12.42
C VAL A 98 -3.78 8.40 13.27
#